data_AF-A0A3N5N779-F1
#
_entry.id   AF-A0A3N5N779-F1
#
_cell.length_a   1.000
_cell.length_b   1.000
_cell.length_c   1.000
_cell.angle_alpha   90.00
_cell.angle_beta   90.00
_cell.angle_gamma   90.00
#
_symmetry.space_group_name_H-M   'P 1'
#
loop_
_entity.id
_entity.type
_entity.pdbx_description
1 polymer ?
#
loop_
_entity_poly.entity_id
_entity_poly.type
_entity_poly.pdbx_seq_one_letter_code
_entity_poly.pdbx_strand_id
1 'polypeptide(L)'
;MYFDSNIKLLRKRKNRTQDEVAGKLGMKRSTLSGYENRVAQPGLDVLLQFSDYYRIAVDTLLKVDLSNLGENQLKQLEQGEDVFLRGGNLRILASTVDSGNRENIELVPLKAQAGYTSGFADPEYISELQVFRLPFLSGQKKYRTFQLKGDSMLPIPEGSWVTGEYVLDWNILKTGEACVVLTMDEGIVFKIVENCIPEEGKLVLYSLNPFYEPYEVDINEIREIWKFVHYISHEIPDPVIPENQLVRTVAALKQDLDRLKLDMAPGISSARNHPQGVIPVSGSSPGTGAGPTGNPLSGSFQT
;
A
#
# COMPACT_ATOMS: atom_id res chain seq x y z
N MET A 1 -5.83 8.58 35.86
CA MET A 1 -4.82 9.59 35.46
C MET A 1 -3.46 8.92 35.55
N TYR A 2 -2.69 8.92 34.48
CA TYR A 2 -1.46 8.11 34.32
C TYR A 2 -0.18 8.91 34.52
N PHE A 3 -0.29 10.16 34.96
CA PHE A 3 0.81 11.10 35.03
C PHE A 3 2.04 10.55 35.77
N ASP A 4 1.85 10.01 36.97
CA ASP A 4 2.92 9.48 37.82
C ASP A 4 3.68 8.31 37.19
N SER A 5 2.95 7.36 36.59
CA SER A 5 3.54 6.20 35.92
C SER A 5 4.24 6.63 34.63
N ASN A 6 3.66 7.58 33.90
CA ASN A 6 4.19 8.10 32.65
C ASN A 6 5.51 8.85 32.85
N ILE A 7 5.58 9.80 33.78
CA ILE A 7 6.83 10.56 34.02
C ILE A 7 7.95 9.64 34.54
N LYS A 8 7.61 8.62 35.35
CA LYS A 8 8.56 7.65 35.86
C LYS A 8 9.08 6.73 34.75
N LEU A 9 8.21 6.30 33.85
CA LEU A 9 8.56 5.54 32.65
C LEU A 9 9.51 6.34 31.75
N LEU A 10 9.11 7.54 31.36
CA LEU A 10 9.88 8.43 30.48
C LEU A 10 11.25 8.78 31.08
N ARG A 11 11.32 9.04 32.38
CA ARG A 11 12.61 9.26 33.07
C ARG A 11 13.54 8.05 32.96
N LYS A 12 13.03 6.84 33.22
CA LYS A 12 13.81 5.60 33.12
C LYS A 12 14.27 5.36 31.69
N ARG A 13 13.42 5.61 30.70
CA ARG A 13 13.75 5.48 29.26
C ARG A 13 14.86 6.44 28.83
N LYS A 14 14.86 7.69 29.31
CA LYS A 14 15.96 8.64 29.12
C LYS A 14 17.22 8.32 29.95
N ASN A 15 17.24 7.23 30.72
CA ASN A 15 18.32 6.85 31.64
C ASN A 15 18.71 7.95 32.63
N ARG A 16 17.72 8.66 33.20
CA ARG A 16 17.93 9.73 34.16
C ARG A 16 17.55 9.34 35.58
N THR A 17 18.30 9.84 36.55
CA THR A 17 17.95 9.79 37.97
C THR A 17 16.86 10.82 38.29
N GLN A 18 16.17 10.62 39.42
CA GLN A 18 15.20 11.62 39.89
C GLN A 18 15.86 12.97 40.16
N ASP A 19 17.12 12.96 40.61
CA ASP A 19 17.85 14.19 40.92
C ASP A 19 18.13 15.01 39.65
N GLU A 20 18.56 14.36 38.57
CA GLU A 20 18.82 15.01 37.29
C GLU A 20 17.56 15.63 36.68
N VAL A 21 16.44 14.89 36.66
CA VAL A 21 15.18 15.40 36.11
C VAL A 21 14.64 16.54 36.98
N ALA A 22 14.69 16.39 38.30
CA ALA A 22 14.25 17.44 39.22
C ALA A 22 15.08 18.73 39.03
N GLY A 23 16.40 18.60 38.89
CA GLY A 23 17.29 19.72 38.59
C GLY A 23 16.98 20.40 37.24
N LYS A 24 16.64 19.62 36.20
CA LYS A 24 16.25 20.16 34.89
C LYS A 24 14.89 20.88 34.92
N LEU A 25 13.97 20.42 35.76
CA LEU A 25 12.65 21.03 35.93
C LEU A 25 12.62 22.12 37.03
N GLY A 26 13.77 22.46 37.62
CA GLY A 26 13.84 23.50 38.66
C GLY A 26 13.12 23.14 39.96
N MET A 27 12.98 21.86 40.30
CA MET A 27 12.31 21.39 41.52
C MET A 27 13.23 20.54 42.40
N LYS A 28 12.85 20.32 43.66
CA LYS A 28 13.59 19.43 44.57
C LYS A 28 13.37 17.97 44.17
N ARG A 29 14.38 17.12 44.36
CA ARG A 29 14.27 15.67 44.15
C ARG A 29 13.08 15.04 44.90
N SER A 30 12.83 15.49 46.13
CA SER A 30 11.68 15.03 46.92
C SER A 30 10.34 15.37 46.27
N THR A 31 10.23 16.52 45.60
CA THR A 31 9.03 16.93 44.86
C THR A 31 8.78 15.99 43.68
N LEU A 32 9.80 15.72 42.85
CA LEU A 32 9.66 14.78 41.74
C LEU A 32 9.31 13.37 42.23
N SER A 33 9.96 12.90 43.30
CA SER A 33 9.64 11.62 43.92
C SER A 33 8.19 11.59 44.44
N GLY A 34 7.70 12.72 44.96
CA GLY A 34 6.31 12.86 45.38
C GLY A 34 5.33 12.66 44.23
N TYR A 35 5.61 13.25 43.06
CA TYR A 35 4.80 13.05 41.85
C TYR A 35 4.86 11.61 41.34
N GLU A 36 6.05 11.01 41.22
CA GLU A 36 6.23 9.63 40.72
C GLU A 36 5.59 8.53 41.59
N ASN A 37 5.26 8.85 42.84
CA ASN A 37 4.67 7.93 43.80
C ASN A 37 3.26 8.34 44.23
N ARG A 38 2.62 9.29 43.51
CA ARG A 38 1.27 9.81 43.81
C ARG A 38 1.11 10.41 45.21
N VAL A 39 2.19 10.82 45.85
CA VAL A 39 2.16 11.49 47.17
C VAL A 39 1.75 12.95 47.03
N ALA A 40 2.04 13.55 45.88
CA ALA A 40 1.64 14.92 45.53
C ALA A 40 1.04 14.97 44.12
N GLN A 41 0.19 15.96 43.89
CA GLN A 41 -0.36 16.27 42.56
C GLN A 41 0.32 17.52 41.99
N PRO A 42 0.75 17.51 40.72
CA PRO A 42 1.34 18.69 40.08
C PRO A 42 0.28 19.77 39.83
N GLY A 43 0.67 21.03 39.96
CA GLY A 43 -0.12 22.16 39.44
C GLY A 43 0.03 22.30 37.92
N LEU A 44 -0.75 23.21 37.33
CA LEU A 44 -0.73 23.46 35.89
C LEU A 44 0.66 23.82 35.36
N ASP A 45 1.37 24.73 36.03
CA ASP A 45 2.70 25.16 35.61
C ASP A 45 3.71 24.00 35.58
N VAL A 46 3.58 23.07 36.52
CA VAL A 46 4.43 21.88 36.59
C VAL A 46 4.10 20.93 35.44
N LEU A 47 2.80 20.73 35.13
CA LEU A 47 2.39 19.92 33.99
C LEU A 47 2.96 20.45 32.67
N LEU A 48 2.94 21.77 32.48
CA LEU A 48 3.54 22.43 31.31
C LEU A 48 5.06 22.20 31.26
N GLN A 49 5.77 22.31 32.38
CA GLN A 49 7.21 22.01 32.43
C GLN A 49 7.54 20.57 32.04
N PHE A 50 6.73 19.60 32.46
CA PHE A 50 6.89 18.20 32.05
C PHE A 50 6.61 18.00 30.57
N SER A 51 5.57 18.65 30.05
CA SER A 51 5.23 18.66 28.62
C SER A 51 6.41 19.17 27.79
N ASP A 52 7.00 20.31 28.18
CA ASP A 52 8.14 20.90 27.47
C ASP A 52 9.41 20.04 27.56
N TYR A 53 9.69 19.46 28.73
CA TYR A 53 10.87 18.64 28.95
C TYR A 53 10.83 17.32 28.20
N TYR A 54 9.66 16.68 28.15
CA TYR A 54 9.48 15.42 27.44
C TYR A 54 9.08 15.61 25.97
N ARG A 55 8.65 16.81 25.58
CA ARG A 55 8.06 17.14 24.26
C ARG A 55 6.82 16.28 23.97
N ILE A 56 5.97 16.14 24.97
CA ILE A 56 4.75 15.33 24.92
C ILE A 56 3.60 16.16 25.46
N ALA A 57 2.49 16.24 24.73
CA ALA A 57 1.31 16.96 25.16
C ALA A 57 0.84 16.58 26.57
N VAL A 58 0.43 17.58 27.35
CA VAL A 58 -0.12 17.38 28.71
C VAL A 58 -1.26 16.37 28.70
N ASP A 59 -2.17 16.46 27.72
CA ASP A 59 -3.30 15.54 27.60
C ASP A 59 -2.85 14.07 27.49
N THR A 60 -1.80 13.81 26.70
CA THR A 60 -1.20 12.48 26.56
C THR A 60 -0.60 12.01 27.89
N LEU A 61 0.16 12.87 28.57
CA LEU A 61 0.76 12.53 29.88
C LEU A 61 -0.31 12.21 30.94
N LEU A 62 -1.51 12.78 30.84
CA LEU A 62 -2.58 12.61 31.83
C LEU A 62 -3.53 11.45 31.51
N LYS A 63 -3.96 11.32 30.25
CA LYS A 63 -5.09 10.48 29.81
C LYS A 63 -4.66 9.13 29.22
N VAL A 64 -3.41 9.01 28.75
CA VAL A 64 -2.92 7.81 28.07
C VAL A 64 -1.98 7.04 28.97
N ASP A 65 -2.16 5.72 29.09
CA ASP A 65 -1.20 4.85 29.76
C ASP A 65 -0.04 4.53 28.82
N LEU A 66 1.10 5.20 29.01
CA LEU A 66 2.28 5.00 28.15
C LEU A 66 2.92 3.62 28.35
N SER A 67 2.58 2.88 29.42
CA SER A 67 3.11 1.53 29.64
C SER A 67 2.51 0.48 28.71
N ASN A 68 1.36 0.79 28.09
CA ASN A 68 0.70 -0.07 27.10
C ASN A 68 1.18 0.21 25.66
N LEU A 69 2.07 1.16 25.45
CA LEU A 69 2.60 1.49 24.13
C LEU A 69 3.79 0.57 23.78
N GLY A 70 3.86 0.15 22.52
CA GLY A 70 5.01 -0.57 21.98
C GLY A 70 6.25 0.33 21.91
N GLU A 71 7.44 -0.29 21.77
CA GLU A 71 8.72 0.43 21.79
C GLU A 71 8.82 1.50 20.67
N ASN A 72 8.22 1.27 19.51
CA ASN A 72 8.27 2.22 18.40
C ASN A 72 7.38 3.42 18.64
N GLN A 73 6.18 3.19 19.17
CA GLN A 73 5.25 4.26 19.52
C GLN A 73 5.86 5.16 20.60
N LEU A 74 6.53 4.57 21.59
CA LEU A 74 7.28 5.32 22.60
C LEU A 74 8.41 6.14 21.98
N LYS A 75 9.16 5.60 21.01
CA LYS A 75 10.23 6.33 20.31
C LYS A 75 9.70 7.51 19.48
N GLN A 76 8.61 7.33 18.76
CA GLN A 76 7.96 8.39 17.98
C GLN A 76 7.50 9.52 18.91
N LEU A 77 6.82 9.14 20.00
CA LEU A 77 6.37 10.08 21.02
C LEU A 77 7.54 10.86 21.65
N GLU A 78 8.66 10.19 21.95
CA GLU A 78 9.88 10.82 22.51
C GLU A 78 10.61 11.74 21.52
N GLN A 79 10.39 11.58 20.21
CA GLN A 79 10.96 12.44 19.17
C GLN A 79 10.17 13.74 18.98
N GLY A 80 9.06 13.91 19.70
CA GLY A 80 8.18 15.05 19.52
C GLY A 80 7.31 14.93 18.26
N GLU A 81 7.21 13.73 17.68
CA GLU A 81 6.11 13.36 16.80
C GLU A 81 4.87 13.17 17.70
N ASP A 82 4.44 14.27 18.32
CA ASP A 82 3.20 14.27 19.06
C ASP A 82 2.11 13.88 18.05
N VAL A 83 1.28 12.92 18.46
CA VAL A 83 0.15 12.32 17.72
C VAL A 83 -0.97 13.36 17.45
N PHE A 84 -0.63 14.65 17.47
CA PHE A 84 -1.48 15.81 17.38
C PHE A 84 -0.86 16.88 16.46
N LEU A 85 -0.61 16.54 15.20
CA LEU A 85 -0.50 17.55 14.17
C LEU A 85 -1.51 17.25 13.06
N ARG A 86 -2.67 17.90 13.21
CA ARG A 86 -3.73 18.14 12.21
C ARG A 86 -4.58 16.94 11.80
N GLY A 87 -5.73 16.81 12.48
CA GLY A 87 -6.91 16.16 11.90
C GLY A 87 -7.61 15.16 12.82
N GLY A 88 -8.38 15.67 13.78
CA GLY A 88 -9.58 15.00 14.32
C GLY A 88 -9.43 13.60 14.93
N ASN A 89 -9.27 13.56 16.25
CA ASN A 89 -9.38 12.41 17.16
C ASN A 89 -8.14 11.51 17.26
N LEU A 90 -7.54 11.55 18.45
CA LEU A 90 -6.55 10.60 18.93
C LEU A 90 -7.11 9.17 18.78
N ARG A 91 -6.72 8.46 17.71
CA ARG A 91 -6.96 7.02 17.60
C ARG A 91 -5.69 6.31 18.04
N ILE A 92 -5.58 6.05 19.34
CA ILE A 92 -4.60 5.07 19.83
C ILE A 92 -5.04 3.73 19.26
N LEU A 93 -4.44 3.33 18.15
CA LEU A 93 -4.54 1.97 17.66
C LEU A 93 -3.87 1.08 18.71
N ALA A 94 -4.67 0.44 19.55
CA ALA A 94 -4.21 -0.61 20.45
C ALA A 94 -3.61 -1.71 19.59
N SER A 95 -2.29 -1.84 19.62
CA SER A 95 -1.57 -2.91 18.95
C SER A 95 -1.26 -3.97 19.99
N THR A 96 -1.53 -5.23 19.66
CA THR A 96 -1.14 -6.32 20.55
C THR A 96 0.37 -6.53 20.44
N VAL A 97 1.04 -6.67 21.59
CA VAL A 97 2.47 -6.99 21.67
C VAL A 97 2.67 -8.40 22.20
N ASP A 98 3.72 -9.08 21.74
CA ASP A 98 4.11 -10.38 22.30
C ASP A 98 4.83 -10.24 23.66
N SER A 99 5.13 -11.35 24.31
CA SER A 99 5.91 -11.40 25.56
C SER A 99 7.33 -10.81 25.46
N GLY A 100 7.79 -10.49 24.25
CA GLY A 100 9.06 -9.83 23.96
C GLY A 100 8.91 -8.36 23.56
N ASN A 101 7.74 -7.76 23.77
CA ASN A 101 7.43 -6.37 23.44
C ASN A 101 7.56 -6.03 21.95
N ARG A 102 7.27 -7.01 21.07
CA ARG A 102 7.25 -6.82 19.62
C ARG A 102 5.82 -6.70 19.12
N GLU A 103 5.58 -5.73 18.24
CA GLU A 103 4.27 -5.51 17.62
C GLU A 103 3.86 -6.71 16.75
N ASN A 104 2.61 -7.13 16.89
CA ASN A 104 2.00 -8.12 16.01
C ASN A 104 1.39 -7.45 14.76
N ILE A 105 1.25 -8.20 13.67
CA ILE A 105 0.48 -7.78 12.50
C ILE A 105 -0.94 -8.31 12.65
N GLU A 106 -1.94 -7.44 12.71
CA GLU A 106 -3.35 -7.86 12.82
C GLU A 106 -3.94 -8.22 11.44
N LEU A 107 -4.66 -9.35 11.37
CA LEU A 107 -5.39 -9.83 10.18
C LEU A 107 -6.86 -9.39 10.25
N VAL A 108 -7.38 -8.68 9.24
CA VAL A 108 -8.79 -8.25 9.19
C VAL A 108 -9.58 -9.10 8.19
N PRO A 109 -10.46 -10.04 8.63
CA PRO A 109 -11.26 -10.86 7.73
C PRO A 109 -12.42 -10.09 7.10
N LEU A 110 -12.87 -10.48 5.90
CA LEU A 110 -13.96 -9.81 5.18
C LEU A 110 -15.28 -9.70 5.97
N LYS A 111 -15.58 -10.66 6.85
CA LYS A 111 -16.79 -10.64 7.70
C LYS A 111 -16.77 -9.54 8.77
N ALA A 112 -15.59 -9.01 9.11
CA ALA A 112 -15.38 -7.94 10.08
C ALA A 112 -15.56 -6.53 9.47
N GLN A 113 -15.71 -6.43 8.14
CA GLN A 113 -15.71 -5.16 7.40
C GLN A 113 -16.88 -4.24 7.81
N ALA A 114 -18.04 -4.79 8.18
CA ALA A 114 -19.20 -4.03 8.65
C ALA A 114 -19.00 -3.39 10.05
N GLY A 115 -18.13 -3.95 10.89
CA GLY A 115 -17.78 -3.37 12.20
C GLY A 115 -16.79 -2.20 12.11
N TYR A 116 -15.95 -2.18 11.06
CA TYR A 116 -14.93 -1.15 10.85
C TYR A 116 -15.51 0.23 10.53
N THR A 117 -16.61 0.27 9.77
CA THR A 117 -17.35 1.49 9.46
C THR A 117 -18.01 2.08 10.71
N SER A 118 -18.43 1.20 11.63
CA SER A 118 -19.38 1.47 12.73
C SER A 118 -18.77 1.93 14.06
N GLY A 119 -17.44 2.09 14.16
CA GLY A 119 -16.83 2.82 15.29
C GLY A 119 -15.81 2.07 16.17
N PHE A 120 -15.29 0.91 15.75
CA PHE A 120 -14.33 0.16 16.57
C PHE A 120 -12.88 0.60 16.38
N ALA A 121 -12.53 1.76 16.96
CA ALA A 121 -11.18 2.01 17.47
C ALA A 121 -10.88 1.21 18.76
N ASP A 122 -11.85 0.41 19.20
CA ASP A 122 -11.86 -0.23 20.50
C ASP A 122 -10.76 -1.30 20.59
N PRO A 123 -9.81 -1.16 21.55
CA PRO A 123 -8.75 -2.13 21.80
C PRO A 123 -9.21 -3.58 21.92
N GLU A 124 -10.41 -3.79 22.43
CA GLU A 124 -10.97 -5.11 22.74
C GLU A 124 -11.27 -5.91 21.46
N TYR A 125 -11.83 -5.27 20.42
CA TYR A 125 -12.10 -5.91 19.13
C TYR A 125 -10.82 -6.22 18.34
N ILE A 126 -9.84 -5.31 18.40
CA ILE A 126 -8.55 -5.49 17.71
C ILE A 126 -7.78 -6.68 18.31
N SER A 127 -7.96 -6.96 19.60
CA SER A 127 -7.32 -8.08 20.29
C SER A 127 -7.80 -9.46 19.85
N GLU A 128 -8.96 -9.56 19.19
CA GLU A 128 -9.53 -10.82 18.70
C GLU A 128 -9.06 -11.19 17.28
N LEU A 129 -8.37 -10.27 16.59
CA LEU A 129 -7.87 -10.52 15.25
C LEU A 129 -6.72 -11.54 15.27
N GLN A 130 -6.72 -12.48 14.32
CA GLN A 130 -5.61 -13.42 14.18
C GLN A 130 -4.32 -12.65 13.85
N VAL A 131 -3.24 -12.93 14.57
CA VAL A 131 -1.96 -12.26 14.36
C VAL A 131 -0.96 -13.19 13.69
N PHE A 132 -0.18 -12.68 12.74
CA PHE A 132 0.90 -13.43 12.08
C PHE A 132 2.17 -12.59 11.95
N ARG A 133 3.31 -13.21 11.60
CA ARG A 133 4.61 -12.55 11.52
C ARG A 133 5.24 -12.72 10.14
N LEU A 134 5.79 -11.63 9.62
CA LEU A 134 6.63 -11.63 8.43
C LEU A 134 8.05 -11.21 8.84
N PRO A 135 9.03 -12.13 8.90
CA PRO A 135 10.35 -11.87 9.48
C PRO A 135 11.21 -10.86 8.70
N PHE A 136 10.80 -10.50 7.48
CA PHE A 136 11.48 -9.52 6.62
C PHE A 136 10.93 -8.09 6.75
N LEU A 137 9.85 -7.88 7.51
CA LEU A 137 9.29 -6.55 7.74
C LEU A 137 9.93 -5.88 8.95
N SER A 138 10.09 -4.56 8.88
CA SER A 138 10.73 -3.80 9.95
C SER A 138 9.84 -3.82 11.18
N GLY A 139 10.36 -4.32 12.30
CA GLY A 139 9.64 -4.26 13.57
C GLY A 139 9.40 -2.84 14.11
N GLN A 140 9.79 -1.79 13.37
CA GLN A 140 9.59 -0.37 13.74
C GLN A 140 8.33 0.27 13.16
N LYS A 141 7.62 -0.46 12.29
CA LYS A 141 6.54 0.05 11.48
C LYS A 141 5.28 -0.77 11.73
N LYS A 142 4.12 -0.11 11.66
CA LYS A 142 2.83 -0.79 11.82
C LYS A 142 2.38 -1.36 10.48
N TYR A 143 1.97 -2.62 10.51
CA TYR A 143 1.44 -3.28 9.33
C TYR A 143 0.06 -3.85 9.63
N ARG A 144 -0.81 -3.83 8.64
CA ARG A 144 -2.11 -4.51 8.69
C ARG A 144 -2.36 -5.19 7.36
N THR A 145 -3.00 -6.35 7.42
CA THR A 145 -3.31 -7.13 6.23
C THR A 145 -4.81 -7.18 6.00
N PHE A 146 -5.19 -6.85 4.77
CA PHE A 146 -6.57 -6.68 4.33
C PHE A 146 -6.89 -7.70 3.24
N GLN A 147 -8.06 -8.30 3.30
CA GLN A 147 -8.54 -9.14 2.21
C GLN A 147 -9.21 -8.26 1.15
N LEU A 148 -8.77 -8.37 -0.10
CA LEU A 148 -9.39 -7.66 -1.22
C LEU A 148 -10.71 -8.30 -1.62
N LYS A 149 -11.64 -7.44 -2.06
CA LYS A 149 -12.92 -7.82 -2.64
C LYS A 149 -13.09 -7.13 -4.00
N GLY A 150 -13.61 -7.86 -4.97
CA GLY A 150 -13.77 -7.38 -6.34
C GLY A 150 -12.50 -7.44 -7.19
N ASP A 151 -12.63 -6.99 -8.43
CA ASP A 151 -11.71 -7.13 -9.56
C ASP A 151 -11.06 -5.81 -10.00
N SER A 152 -11.30 -4.73 -9.24
CA SER A 152 -10.82 -3.38 -9.58
C SER A 152 -9.29 -3.23 -9.61
N MET A 153 -8.53 -4.21 -9.12
CA MET A 153 -7.06 -4.17 -9.06
C MET A 153 -6.38 -5.31 -9.83
N LEU A 154 -7.03 -5.90 -10.84
CA LEU A 154 -6.36 -6.83 -11.75
C LEU A 154 -5.04 -6.22 -12.27
N PRO A 155 -3.92 -6.98 -12.26
CA PRO A 155 -3.82 -8.44 -12.17
C PRO A 155 -3.78 -9.03 -10.75
N ILE A 156 -4.02 -8.24 -9.69
CA ILE A 156 -4.10 -8.76 -8.33
C ILE A 156 -5.48 -9.42 -8.15
N PRO A 157 -5.55 -10.75 -7.93
CA PRO A 157 -6.82 -11.45 -7.88
C PRO A 157 -7.68 -11.07 -6.68
N GLU A 158 -8.99 -11.25 -6.83
CA GLU A 158 -9.93 -11.16 -5.71
C GLU A 158 -9.56 -12.15 -4.58
N GLY A 159 -9.83 -11.80 -3.33
CA GLY A 159 -9.52 -12.66 -2.19
C GLY A 159 -8.04 -12.70 -1.82
N SER A 160 -7.17 -12.03 -2.58
CA SER A 160 -5.78 -11.77 -2.20
C SER A 160 -5.70 -10.99 -0.90
N TRP A 161 -4.67 -11.28 -0.11
CA TRP A 161 -4.35 -10.56 1.11
C TRP A 161 -3.32 -9.49 0.81
N VAL A 162 -3.62 -8.23 1.08
CA VAL A 162 -2.71 -7.10 0.87
C VAL A 162 -2.23 -6.60 2.23
N THR A 163 -0.92 -6.59 2.43
CA THR A 163 -0.28 -6.03 3.61
C THR A 163 0.15 -4.59 3.30
N GLY A 164 -0.35 -3.65 4.10
CA GLY A 164 0.03 -2.26 4.04
C GLY A 164 0.76 -1.80 5.31
N GLU A 165 1.65 -0.82 5.15
CA GLU A 165 2.34 -0.08 6.21
C GLU A 165 1.54 1.18 6.56
N TYR A 166 1.27 1.43 7.85
CA TYR A 166 0.49 2.59 8.28
C TYR A 166 1.18 3.91 7.92
N VAL A 167 0.44 4.83 7.30
CA VAL A 167 0.93 6.17 6.95
C VAL A 167 0.44 7.16 8.01
N LEU A 168 1.39 7.72 8.77
CA LEU A 168 1.12 8.70 9.83
C LEU A 168 0.83 10.10 9.28
N ASP A 169 1.67 10.58 8.37
CA ASP A 169 1.52 11.88 7.72
C ASP A 169 1.15 11.68 6.26
N TRP A 170 -0.06 12.10 5.87
CA TRP A 170 -0.56 11.92 4.51
C TRP A 170 0.02 12.95 3.54
N ASN A 171 0.63 14.04 4.02
CA ASN A 171 1.27 15.04 3.16
C ASN A 171 2.54 14.52 2.49
N ILE A 172 3.22 13.54 3.11
CA ILE A 172 4.45 12.93 2.56
C ILE A 172 4.17 11.73 1.65
N LEU A 173 2.89 11.40 1.43
CA LEU A 173 2.49 10.30 0.56
C LEU A 173 2.90 10.59 -0.89
N LYS A 174 3.57 9.64 -1.53
CA LYS A 174 4.03 9.82 -2.90
C LYS A 174 2.93 9.44 -3.89
N THR A 175 2.67 10.32 -4.85
CA THR A 175 1.80 10.02 -5.99
C THR A 175 2.31 8.82 -6.78
N GLY A 176 1.39 7.97 -7.22
CA GLY A 176 1.67 6.74 -7.97
C GLY A 176 1.92 5.52 -7.08
N GLU A 177 1.84 5.64 -5.75
CA GLU A 177 1.98 4.50 -4.85
C GLU A 177 0.65 3.75 -4.67
N ALA A 178 0.74 2.42 -4.65
CA ALA A 178 -0.41 1.60 -4.26
C ALA A 178 -0.65 1.73 -2.75
N CYS A 179 -1.89 1.99 -2.35
CA CYS A 179 -2.29 2.10 -0.95
C CYS A 179 -3.63 1.42 -0.72
N VAL A 180 -3.79 0.88 0.49
CA VAL A 180 -5.11 0.56 1.04
C VAL A 180 -5.62 1.82 1.72
N VAL A 181 -6.80 2.28 1.31
CA VAL A 181 -7.46 3.47 1.84
C VAL A 181 -8.75 3.02 2.51
N LEU A 182 -8.93 3.43 3.77
CA LEU A 182 -10.14 3.18 4.53
C LEU A 182 -10.99 4.45 4.48
N THR A 183 -12.08 4.42 3.73
CA THR A 183 -13.05 5.53 3.63
C THR A 183 -14.25 5.29 4.55
N MET A 184 -14.97 6.35 4.91
CA MET A 184 -16.19 6.24 5.74
C MET A 184 -17.33 5.54 5.01
N ASP A 185 -17.46 5.78 3.69
CA ASP A 185 -18.65 5.36 2.92
C ASP A 185 -18.44 4.02 2.22
N GLU A 186 -17.29 3.79 1.58
CA GLU A 186 -17.01 2.58 0.78
C GLU A 186 -16.27 1.50 1.59
N GLY A 187 -15.73 1.85 2.76
CA GLY A 187 -14.93 0.94 3.57
C GLY A 187 -13.50 0.81 3.04
N ILE A 188 -13.02 -0.42 2.90
CA ILE A 188 -11.61 -0.69 2.56
C ILE A 188 -11.48 -0.83 1.05
N VAL A 189 -10.71 0.06 0.42
CA VAL A 189 -10.37 0.00 -1.00
C VAL A 189 -8.86 -0.07 -1.18
N PHE A 190 -8.40 -0.74 -2.23
CA PHE A 190 -6.99 -0.79 -2.62
C PHE A 190 -6.83 -0.14 -3.98
N LYS A 191 -6.00 0.90 -4.08
CA LYS A 191 -5.90 1.81 -5.24
C LYS A 191 -4.50 2.38 -5.38
N ILE A 192 -4.16 2.87 -6.57
CA ILE A 192 -3.02 3.77 -6.77
C ILE A 192 -3.48 5.17 -6.36
N VAL A 193 -2.69 5.87 -5.57
CA VAL A 193 -3.06 7.19 -5.02
C VAL A 193 -2.30 8.30 -5.71
N GLU A 194 -2.99 9.41 -5.96
CA GLU A 194 -2.39 10.69 -6.28
C GLU A 194 -2.66 11.66 -5.13
N ASN A 195 -1.58 12.21 -4.59
CA ASN A 195 -1.63 13.03 -3.39
C ASN A 195 -1.82 14.51 -3.74
N CYS A 196 -3.06 14.95 -3.75
CA CYS A 196 -3.43 16.37 -3.90
C CYS A 196 -3.73 17.05 -2.55
N ILE A 197 -3.38 16.41 -1.42
CA ILE A 197 -3.69 16.92 -0.07
C ILE A 197 -3.06 18.29 0.19
N PRO A 198 -1.77 18.54 -0.13
CA PRO A 198 -1.14 19.81 0.21
C PRO A 198 -1.74 21.02 -0.50
N GLU A 199 -2.33 20.82 -1.69
CA GLU A 199 -2.85 21.89 -2.55
C GLU A 199 -4.38 22.01 -2.46
N GLU A 200 -5.08 20.87 -2.44
CA GLU A 200 -6.54 20.81 -2.60
C GLU A 200 -7.25 20.11 -1.44
N GLY A 201 -6.53 19.47 -0.52
CA GLY A 201 -7.11 18.73 0.60
C GLY A 201 -7.79 17.41 0.19
N LYS A 202 -7.40 16.85 -0.96
CA LYS A 202 -8.04 15.67 -1.55
C LYS A 202 -7.03 14.62 -2.00
N LEU A 203 -7.52 13.41 -2.24
CA LEU A 203 -6.74 12.30 -2.76
C LEU A 203 -7.47 11.68 -3.95
N VAL A 204 -6.77 11.50 -5.08
CA VAL A 204 -7.36 10.87 -6.27
C VAL A 204 -7.00 9.39 -6.30
N LEU A 205 -8.00 8.54 -6.46
CA LEU A 205 -7.89 7.09 -6.41
C LEU A 205 -8.01 6.49 -7.81
N TYR A 206 -6.95 5.81 -8.23
CA TYR A 206 -6.87 5.12 -9.52
C TYR A 206 -6.92 3.60 -9.32
N SER A 207 -7.69 2.94 -10.16
CA SER A 207 -7.75 1.47 -10.23
C SER A 207 -6.70 0.95 -11.21
N LEU A 208 -6.08 -0.20 -10.93
CA LEU A 208 -5.23 -0.87 -11.94
C LEU A 208 -6.05 -1.47 -13.07
N ASN A 209 -7.31 -1.80 -12.80
CA ASN A 209 -8.25 -2.25 -13.82
C ASN A 209 -8.78 -1.03 -14.63
N PRO A 210 -8.50 -0.94 -15.95
CA PRO A 210 -8.90 0.19 -16.79
C PRO A 210 -10.41 0.40 -16.93
N PHE A 211 -11.24 -0.59 -16.56
CA PHE A 211 -12.70 -0.46 -16.59
C PHE A 211 -13.27 0.41 -15.47
N TYR A 212 -12.43 0.80 -14.50
CA TYR A 212 -12.82 1.64 -13.37
C TYR A 212 -12.23 3.04 -13.55
N GLU A 213 -13.10 4.05 -13.62
CA GLU A 213 -12.67 5.44 -13.70
C GLU A 213 -12.05 5.91 -12.37
N PRO A 214 -11.04 6.80 -12.43
CA PRO A 214 -10.51 7.45 -11.23
C PRO A 214 -11.56 8.33 -10.55
N TYR A 215 -11.47 8.44 -9.23
CA TYR A 215 -12.38 9.28 -8.45
C TYR A 215 -11.64 9.99 -7.31
N GLU A 216 -12.16 11.14 -6.89
CA GLU A 216 -11.61 11.95 -5.81
C GLU A 216 -12.28 11.60 -4.48
N VAL A 217 -11.49 11.60 -3.41
CA VAL A 217 -11.97 11.47 -2.03
C VAL A 217 -11.43 12.63 -1.20
N ASP A 218 -12.31 13.29 -0.46
CA ASP A 218 -11.92 14.35 0.47
C ASP A 218 -11.17 13.76 1.67
N ILE A 219 -10.14 14.46 2.16
CA ILE A 219 -9.35 13.98 3.30
C ILE A 219 -10.19 13.70 4.55
N ASN A 220 -11.31 14.41 4.73
CA ASN A 220 -12.20 14.24 5.88
C ASN A 220 -12.99 12.92 5.82
N GLU A 221 -13.13 12.31 4.64
CA GLU A 221 -13.82 11.03 4.45
C GLU A 221 -12.87 9.83 4.64
N ILE A 222 -11.57 10.09 4.72
CA ILE A 222 -10.53 9.07 4.88
C ILE A 222 -10.24 8.87 6.38
N ARG A 223 -10.23 7.62 6.83
CA ARG A 223 -9.88 7.25 8.21
C ARG A 223 -8.44 6.81 8.35
N GLU A 224 -7.95 6.00 7.41
CA GLU A 224 -6.61 5.42 7.46
C GLU A 224 -6.07 5.24 6.05
N ILE A 225 -4.75 5.44 5.88
CA ILE A 225 -4.02 5.11 4.66
C ILE A 225 -2.90 4.14 5.02
N TRP A 226 -2.80 3.06 4.26
CA TRP A 226 -1.78 2.05 4.43
C TRP A 226 -1.03 1.86 3.11
N LYS A 227 0.24 2.23 3.09
CA LYS A 227 1.11 2.10 1.92
C LYS A 227 1.36 0.63 1.63
N PHE A 228 1.16 0.21 0.38
CA PHE A 228 1.40 -1.15 -0.05
C PHE A 228 2.83 -1.64 0.23
N VAL A 229 2.95 -2.88 0.71
CA VAL A 229 4.25 -3.53 0.93
C VAL A 229 4.31 -4.85 0.16
N HIS A 230 3.35 -5.75 0.41
CA HIS A 230 3.27 -7.06 -0.24
C HIS A 230 1.81 -7.50 -0.40
N TYR A 231 1.57 -8.45 -1.31
CA TYR A 231 0.32 -9.21 -1.34
C TYR A 231 0.61 -10.71 -1.33
N ILE A 232 -0.35 -11.48 -0.83
CA ILE A 232 -0.35 -12.93 -0.81
C ILE A 232 -1.60 -13.38 -1.57
N SER A 233 -1.39 -14.04 -2.70
CA SER A 233 -2.44 -14.68 -3.48
C SER A 233 -2.35 -16.19 -3.34
N HIS A 234 -3.50 -16.85 -3.30
CA HIS A 234 -3.61 -18.30 -3.40
C HIS A 234 -3.74 -18.75 -4.87
N GLU A 235 -4.04 -17.81 -5.77
CA GLU A 235 -4.04 -18.00 -7.21
C GLU A 235 -2.66 -17.69 -7.78
N ILE A 236 -2.14 -18.61 -8.58
CA ILE A 236 -0.93 -18.39 -9.38
C ILE A 236 -1.35 -17.52 -10.56
N PRO A 237 -0.74 -16.33 -10.77
CA PRO A 237 -1.09 -15.46 -11.88
C PRO A 237 -1.00 -16.21 -13.21
N ASP A 238 -1.97 -16.01 -14.09
CA ASP A 238 -1.89 -16.52 -15.45
C ASP A 238 -0.61 -15.99 -16.13
N PRO A 239 0.07 -16.81 -16.95
CA PRO A 239 1.27 -16.37 -17.65
C PRO A 239 0.93 -15.14 -18.49
N VAL A 240 1.53 -14.00 -18.15
CA VAL A 240 1.42 -12.77 -18.93
C VAL A 240 1.96 -13.08 -20.32
N ILE A 241 1.09 -13.11 -21.33
CA ILE A 241 1.52 -13.23 -22.72
C ILE A 241 2.38 -11.99 -23.00
N PRO A 242 3.68 -12.15 -23.34
CA PRO A 242 4.55 -11.01 -23.59
C PRO A 242 3.92 -10.10 -24.63
N GLU A 243 3.92 -8.78 -24.39
CA GLU A 243 3.30 -7.77 -25.27
C GLU A 243 3.74 -7.94 -26.74
N ASN A 244 4.99 -8.36 -26.92
CA ASN A 244 5.63 -8.69 -28.19
C ASN A 244 4.95 -9.86 -28.94
N GLN A 245 4.40 -10.86 -28.23
CA GLN A 245 3.59 -11.91 -28.85
C GLN A 245 2.21 -11.38 -29.25
N LEU A 246 1.59 -10.52 -28.43
CA LEU A 246 0.31 -9.89 -28.74
C LEU A 246 0.40 -9.01 -29.99
N VAL A 247 1.43 -8.16 -30.08
CA VAL A 247 1.70 -7.33 -31.25
C VAL A 247 1.93 -8.19 -32.50
N ARG A 248 2.65 -9.32 -32.39
CA ARG A 248 2.85 -10.27 -33.49
C ARG A 248 1.54 -10.93 -33.93
N THR A 249 0.72 -11.37 -32.99
CA THR A 249 -0.59 -11.98 -33.28
C THR A 249 -1.53 -10.97 -33.93
N VAL A 250 -1.58 -9.74 -33.44
CA VAL A 250 -2.38 -8.66 -34.04
C VAL A 250 -1.87 -8.30 -35.44
N ALA A 251 -0.55 -8.21 -35.62
CA ALA A 251 0.04 -7.96 -36.94
C ALA A 251 -0.25 -9.10 -37.93
N ALA A 252 -0.19 -10.36 -37.48
CA ALA A 252 -0.54 -11.53 -38.27
C ALA A 252 -2.03 -11.53 -38.63
N LEU A 253 -2.93 -11.26 -37.68
CA LEU A 253 -4.37 -11.14 -37.93
C LEU A 253 -4.69 -10.02 -38.92
N LYS A 254 -3.98 -8.88 -38.85
CA LYS A 254 -4.12 -7.80 -39.82
C LYS A 254 -3.70 -8.25 -41.22
N GLN A 255 -2.56 -8.95 -41.34
CA GLN A 255 -2.11 -9.50 -42.62
C GLN A 255 -3.08 -10.54 -43.19
N ASP A 256 -3.65 -11.40 -42.34
CA ASP A 256 -4.64 -12.39 -42.75
C ASP A 256 -5.96 -11.73 -43.18
N LEU A 257 -6.40 -10.67 -42.49
CA LEU A 257 -7.56 -9.88 -42.89
C LEU A 257 -7.34 -9.17 -44.23
N ASP A 258 -6.14 -8.61 -44.44
CA ASP A 258 -5.79 -7.96 -45.71
C ASP A 258 -5.76 -8.98 -46.87
N ARG A 259 -5.29 -10.20 -46.61
CA ARG A 259 -5.36 -11.33 -47.57
C ARG A 259 -6.80 -11.76 -47.87
N LEU A 260 -7.64 -11.88 -46.86
CA LEU A 260 -9.05 -12.22 -47.04
C LEU A 260 -9.81 -11.14 -47.83
N LYS A 261 -9.48 -9.85 -47.61
CA LYS A 261 -10.04 -8.75 -48.42
C LYS A 261 -9.60 -8.81 -49.89
N LEU A 262 -8.39 -9.26 -50.17
CA LEU A 262 -7.89 -9.50 -51.53
C LEU A 262 -8.62 -10.69 -52.19
N ASP A 263 -8.85 -11.77 -51.46
CA ASP A 263 -9.56 -12.96 -51.97
C ASP A 263 -11.07 -12.74 -52.13
N MET A 264 -11.67 -11.82 -51.37
CA MET A 264 -13.08 -11.43 -51.50
C MET A 264 -13.35 -10.46 -52.67
N ALA A 265 -12.31 -10.00 -53.39
CA ALA A 265 -12.44 -9.11 -54.54
C ALA A 265 -12.21 -9.86 -55.87
N PRO A 266 -13.17 -10.69 -56.31
CA PRO A 266 -13.61 -10.50 -57.70
C PRO A 266 -15.11 -10.77 -57.91
N GLY A 267 -15.84 -9.78 -58.45
CA GLY A 267 -17.14 -10.04 -59.09
C GLY A 267 -18.15 -8.89 -59.16
N ILE A 268 -17.93 -7.89 -60.02
CA ILE A 268 -19.03 -7.24 -60.74
C ILE A 268 -18.66 -7.20 -62.24
N SER A 269 -19.58 -7.71 -63.08
CA SER A 269 -19.40 -8.18 -64.45
C SER A 269 -19.55 -7.13 -65.56
N SER A 270 -18.71 -7.28 -66.59
CA SER A 270 -18.92 -7.17 -68.06
C SER A 270 -19.72 -6.01 -68.71
N ALA A 271 -19.13 -5.36 -69.72
CA ALA A 271 -19.69 -5.28 -71.09
C ALA A 271 -18.69 -4.70 -72.13
N ARG A 272 -18.43 -5.51 -73.17
CA ARG A 272 -18.12 -5.22 -74.59
C ARG A 272 -17.27 -4.00 -74.96
N ASN A 273 -16.12 -4.25 -75.60
CA ASN A 273 -15.98 -4.06 -77.06
C ASN A 273 -14.67 -4.68 -77.59
N HIS A 274 -14.81 -5.51 -78.63
CA HIS A 274 -13.78 -5.83 -79.63
C HIS A 274 -13.97 -4.84 -80.80
N PRO A 275 -12.96 -4.53 -81.64
CA PRO A 275 -12.36 -5.57 -82.48
C PRO A 275 -10.84 -5.46 -82.82
N GLN A 276 -10.28 -6.66 -83.03
CA GLN A 276 -9.36 -7.10 -84.09
C GLN A 276 -7.91 -6.61 -84.15
N GLY A 277 -6.99 -7.59 -84.21
CA GLY A 277 -5.72 -7.44 -84.91
C GLY A 277 -4.62 -8.48 -84.62
N VAL A 278 -4.70 -9.65 -85.27
CA VAL A 278 -3.58 -10.44 -85.86
C VAL A 278 -2.62 -11.28 -84.98
N ILE A 279 -2.90 -12.60 -84.99
CA ILE A 279 -2.07 -13.82 -85.27
C ILE A 279 -0.70 -14.05 -84.56
N PRO A 280 -0.42 -15.29 -84.07
CA PRO A 280 0.73 -15.65 -83.23
C PRO A 280 1.85 -16.41 -83.98
N VAL A 281 3.08 -16.48 -83.44
CA VAL A 281 3.98 -17.61 -83.72
C VAL A 281 5.00 -17.88 -82.60
N SER A 282 5.21 -19.18 -82.39
CA SER A 282 6.08 -19.97 -81.51
C SER A 282 7.58 -19.63 -81.42
N GLY A 283 8.23 -20.06 -80.33
CA GLY A 283 9.68 -20.26 -80.26
C GLY A 283 10.22 -20.85 -78.96
N SER A 284 10.34 -22.19 -78.93
CA SER A 284 11.50 -22.99 -78.45
C SER A 284 12.14 -22.79 -77.05
N SER A 285 12.18 -23.87 -76.27
CA SER A 285 13.15 -24.16 -75.17
C SER A 285 14.58 -24.41 -75.73
N PRO A 286 15.59 -24.93 -74.99
CA PRO A 286 15.84 -25.09 -73.53
C PRO A 286 17.31 -24.75 -73.10
N GLY A 287 17.65 -24.91 -71.82
CA GLY A 287 19.05 -25.15 -71.37
C GLY A 287 19.24 -24.94 -69.86
N THR A 288 19.24 -25.98 -69.01
CA THR A 288 20.33 -26.90 -68.59
C THR A 288 21.50 -26.27 -67.82
N GLY A 289 21.74 -26.80 -66.61
CA GLY A 289 22.98 -26.72 -65.82
C GLY A 289 22.70 -26.78 -64.30
N ALA A 290 22.57 -27.97 -63.69
CA ALA A 290 23.64 -28.72 -62.98
C ALA A 290 24.36 -27.84 -61.93
N GLY A 291 24.06 -27.90 -60.62
CA GLY A 291 24.42 -28.94 -59.64
C GLY A 291 25.79 -28.60 -58.97
N PRO A 292 26.24 -29.24 -57.87
CA PRO A 292 25.54 -29.79 -56.69
C PRO A 292 26.29 -29.46 -55.35
N THR A 293 25.90 -30.12 -54.24
CA THR A 293 26.64 -30.34 -52.96
C THR A 293 26.72 -29.15 -51.98
N GLY A 294 26.66 -29.30 -50.66
CA GLY A 294 26.70 -30.47 -49.79
C GLY A 294 25.98 -30.21 -48.45
N ASN A 295 25.86 -31.30 -47.69
CA ASN A 295 24.92 -31.57 -46.61
C ASN A 295 25.48 -31.16 -45.21
N PRO A 296 24.92 -31.59 -44.05
CA PRO A 296 24.48 -30.76 -42.93
C PRO A 296 25.41 -30.91 -41.69
N LEU A 297 24.98 -30.46 -40.50
CA LEU A 297 25.28 -30.98 -39.13
C LEU A 297 24.75 -29.92 -38.14
N SER A 298 23.61 -30.10 -37.47
CA SER A 298 23.41 -30.79 -36.18
C SER A 298 24.43 -30.45 -35.09
N GLY A 299 23.95 -29.86 -33.98
CA GLY A 299 24.75 -29.59 -32.79
C GLY A 299 23.93 -29.00 -31.65
N SER A 300 23.16 -29.86 -30.98
CA SER A 300 22.60 -29.71 -29.63
C SER A 300 23.70 -29.66 -28.55
N PHE A 301 23.49 -28.89 -27.46
CA PHE A 301 23.91 -29.13 -26.04
C PHE A 301 23.55 -27.85 -25.25
N GLN A 302 22.55 -27.82 -24.36
CA GLN A 302 22.57 -28.16 -22.93
C GLN A 302 23.82 -27.69 -22.16
N THR A 303 23.68 -26.66 -21.32
CA THR A 303 23.58 -26.75 -19.84
C THR A 303 22.98 -25.47 -19.27
#